data_AF-A0A852K7Y6-F1
#
_entry.id   AF-A0A852K7Y6-F1
#
_cell.length_a   1.000
_cell.length_b   1.000
_cell.length_c   1.000
_cell.angle_alpha   90.00
_cell.angle_beta   90.00
_cell.angle_gamma   90.00
#
_symmetry.space_group_name_H-M   'P 1'
#
loop_
_entity.id
_entity.type
_entity.pdbx_description
1 polymer ?
#
loop_
_entity_poly.entity_id
_entity_poly.type
_entity_poly.pdbx_seq_one_letter_code
_entity_poly.pdbx_strand_id
1 'polypeptide(L)'
;FSAAITVTEQPVSASVPAGFSFTLRCRAQGRTALHYQWFCQHQSVCCRIPGATKQDLPITAQQTQLYTCRINDLYKNAVFTDWVKVEVHQCVARGLPPQLWQGEPVIVLNPSEQRVEVGKPLQLQCAAMGVPAPSYQWYRNGNLLEHQNRKKLWIAHAKVSDSGTYLCCASNSHGEHWTNAVDIHIGEQSQPMAAGLQLCLLVFLLATGKIALLVGNNHYQHHPNLMAPVTDVFELSLLLEQLGFQVVSLLD
;
A
#
# COMPACT_ATOMS: atom_id res chain seq x y z
N PHE A 1 -28.31 -31.99 18.91
CA PHE A 1 -27.29 -31.28 18.10
C PHE A 1 -27.07 -29.89 18.69
N SER A 2 -25.99 -29.67 19.44
CA SER A 2 -25.63 -28.33 19.92
C SER A 2 -25.13 -27.51 18.72
N ALA A 3 -25.60 -26.27 18.57
CA ALA A 3 -24.99 -25.36 17.60
C ALA A 3 -23.73 -24.78 18.24
N ALA A 4 -22.59 -24.98 17.58
CA ALA A 4 -21.29 -24.48 18.03
C ALA A 4 -21.22 -22.95 17.95
N ILE A 5 -20.32 -22.36 18.74
CA ILE A 5 -20.03 -20.92 18.67
C ILE A 5 -19.52 -20.61 17.25
N THR A 6 -20.09 -19.61 16.60
CA THR A 6 -19.71 -19.18 15.25
C THR A 6 -19.31 -17.71 15.28
N VAL A 7 -18.08 -17.41 14.88
CA VAL A 7 -17.61 -16.01 14.74
C VAL A 7 -18.25 -15.43 13.47
N THR A 8 -18.98 -14.32 13.63
CA THR A 8 -19.71 -13.65 12.54
C THR A 8 -19.01 -12.39 12.05
N GLU A 9 -18.16 -11.79 12.88
CA GLU A 9 -17.30 -10.66 12.50
C GLU A 9 -15.91 -10.91 13.08
N GLN A 10 -14.93 -11.06 12.19
CA GLN A 10 -13.52 -11.13 12.55
C GLN A 10 -12.98 -9.71 12.75
N PRO A 11 -12.02 -9.51 13.68
CA PRO A 11 -11.26 -8.29 13.70
C PRO A 11 -10.46 -8.15 12.40
N VAL A 12 -10.06 -6.92 12.07
CA VAL A 12 -9.25 -6.64 10.89
C VAL A 12 -7.84 -6.19 11.32
N SER A 13 -6.83 -6.55 10.53
CA SER A 13 -5.49 -5.99 10.69
C SER A 13 -5.54 -4.48 10.43
N ALA A 14 -4.61 -3.72 11.00
CA ALA A 14 -4.52 -2.27 10.85
C ALA A 14 -3.07 -1.83 10.64
N SER A 15 -2.87 -0.74 9.91
CA SER A 15 -1.57 -0.09 9.67
C SER A 15 -1.74 1.40 9.94
N VAL A 16 -1.24 1.89 11.07
CA VAL A 16 -1.59 3.22 11.62
C VAL A 16 -0.38 3.90 12.26
N PRO A 17 -0.39 5.23 12.49
CA PRO A 17 0.70 5.90 13.15
C PRO A 17 0.66 5.66 14.66
N ALA A 18 1.80 5.87 15.32
CA ALA A 18 1.87 5.85 16.77
C ALA A 18 0.89 6.86 17.41
N GLY A 19 0.21 6.43 18.47
CA GLY A 19 -0.83 7.20 19.16
C GLY A 19 -2.21 7.15 18.52
N PHE A 20 -2.38 6.59 17.32
CA PHE A 20 -3.69 6.52 16.67
C PHE A 20 -4.65 5.58 17.40
N SER A 21 -5.89 6.04 17.62
CA SER A 21 -6.91 5.27 18.34
C SER A 21 -7.98 4.74 17.39
N PHE A 22 -8.31 3.46 17.54
CA PHE A 22 -9.37 2.78 16.80
C PHE A 22 -9.91 1.60 17.61
N THR A 23 -10.89 0.86 17.09
CA THR A 23 -11.50 -0.27 17.80
C THR A 23 -11.39 -1.54 16.98
N LEU A 24 -10.82 -2.59 17.58
CA LEU A 24 -10.95 -3.95 17.06
C LEU A 24 -12.30 -4.52 17.47
N ARG A 25 -12.99 -5.16 16.53
CA ARG A 25 -14.33 -5.70 16.72
C ARG A 25 -14.32 -7.20 16.55
N CYS A 26 -15.03 -7.90 17.42
CA CYS A 26 -15.33 -9.31 17.30
C CYS A 26 -16.81 -9.51 17.59
N ARG A 27 -17.53 -10.21 16.70
CA ARG A 27 -18.91 -10.63 16.93
C ARG A 27 -19.01 -12.13 16.73
N ALA A 28 -19.79 -12.78 17.58
CA ALA A 28 -20.06 -14.20 17.48
C ALA A 28 -21.50 -14.50 17.87
N GLN A 29 -22.00 -15.62 17.37
CA GLN A 29 -23.30 -16.18 17.71
C GLN A 29 -23.12 -17.54 18.38
N GLY A 30 -24.00 -17.83 19.33
CA GLY A 30 -24.05 -19.09 20.06
C GLY A 30 -25.41 -19.23 20.74
N ARG A 31 -25.71 -20.42 21.27
CA ARG A 31 -27.01 -20.68 21.91
C ARG A 31 -27.15 -20.09 23.30
N THR A 32 -26.03 -19.81 23.97
CA THR A 32 -26.00 -19.24 25.31
C THR A 32 -25.34 -17.88 25.29
N ALA A 33 -25.37 -17.19 26.44
CA ALA A 33 -24.54 -16.02 26.66
C ALA A 33 -23.07 -16.34 26.33
N LEU A 34 -22.43 -15.41 25.63
CA LEU A 34 -21.04 -15.52 25.19
C LEU A 34 -20.15 -14.60 26.02
N HIS A 35 -18.98 -15.10 26.40
CA HIS A 35 -17.96 -14.37 27.14
C HIS A 35 -16.72 -14.17 26.28
N TYR A 36 -16.29 -12.91 26.15
CA TYR A 36 -15.16 -12.49 25.34
C TYR A 36 -13.92 -12.29 26.22
N GLN A 37 -12.74 -12.53 25.67
CA GLN A 37 -11.48 -12.16 26.31
C GLN A 37 -10.43 -11.93 25.22
N TRP A 38 -9.87 -10.72 25.19
CA TRP A 38 -8.81 -10.38 24.25
C TRP A 38 -7.43 -10.74 24.77
N PHE A 39 -6.55 -11.07 23.83
CA PHE A 39 -5.15 -11.39 24.03
C PHE A 39 -4.32 -10.54 23.06
N CYS A 40 -3.14 -10.13 23.50
CA CYS A 40 -2.13 -9.55 22.63
C CYS A 40 -0.90 -10.43 22.61
N GLN A 41 -0.19 -10.41 21.49
CA GLN A 41 1.11 -11.04 21.36
C GLN A 41 2.10 -10.02 20.81
N HIS A 42 3.19 -9.84 21.55
CA HIS A 42 4.36 -9.12 21.08
C HIS A 42 5.52 -10.10 21.01
N GLN A 43 6.15 -10.21 19.84
CA GLN A 43 7.18 -11.21 19.56
C GLN A 43 6.64 -12.63 19.84
N SER A 44 7.21 -13.35 20.82
CA SER A 44 6.82 -14.71 21.18
C SER A 44 5.95 -14.78 22.45
N VAL A 45 5.64 -13.66 23.08
CA VAL A 45 4.92 -13.63 24.34
C VAL A 45 3.46 -13.27 24.10
N CYS A 46 2.55 -14.20 24.42
CA CYS A 46 1.11 -14.00 24.39
C CYS A 46 0.61 -13.68 25.81
N CYS A 47 -0.08 -12.56 25.96
CA CYS A 47 -0.60 -12.07 27.23
C CYS A 47 -2.10 -11.81 27.14
N ARG A 48 -2.83 -12.17 28.21
CA ARG A 48 -4.21 -11.74 28.39
C ARG A 48 -4.23 -10.23 28.64
N ILE A 49 -5.09 -9.50 27.93
CA ILE A 49 -5.32 -8.08 28.21
C ILE A 49 -6.31 -7.97 29.39
N PRO A 50 -5.91 -7.45 30.56
CA PRO A 50 -6.80 -7.39 31.73
C PRO A 50 -8.05 -6.54 31.45
N GLY A 51 -9.22 -7.03 31.85
CA GLY A 51 -10.49 -6.31 31.69
C GLY A 51 -11.07 -6.28 30.27
N ALA A 52 -10.33 -6.72 29.26
CA ALA A 52 -10.77 -6.74 27.87
C ALA A 52 -11.76 -7.89 27.58
N THR A 53 -12.95 -7.79 28.14
CA THR A 53 -14.00 -8.82 28.14
C THR A 53 -15.21 -8.47 27.26
N LYS A 54 -15.11 -7.39 26.49
CA LYS A 54 -16.14 -6.92 25.57
C LYS A 54 -15.86 -7.36 24.14
N GLN A 55 -16.91 -7.34 23.32
CA GLN A 55 -16.85 -7.57 21.87
C GLN A 55 -15.98 -6.55 21.14
N ASP A 56 -15.93 -5.33 21.66
CA ASP A 56 -15.13 -4.22 21.13
C ASP A 56 -13.94 -3.96 22.04
N LEU A 57 -12.75 -3.91 21.43
CA LEU A 57 -11.49 -3.57 22.07
C LEU A 57 -10.97 -2.24 21.52
N PRO A 58 -11.12 -1.13 22.27
CA PRO A 58 -10.45 0.12 21.95
C PRO A 58 -8.93 -0.05 22.05
N ILE A 59 -8.22 0.38 21.02
CA ILE A 59 -6.77 0.32 20.90
C ILE A 59 -6.24 1.74 20.73
N THR A 60 -5.18 2.07 21.43
CA THR A 60 -4.28 3.18 21.09
C THR A 60 -2.97 2.58 20.63
N ALA A 61 -2.66 2.76 19.35
CA ALA A 61 -1.54 2.09 18.69
C ALA A 61 -0.20 2.66 19.13
N GLN A 62 0.52 1.97 20.03
CA GLN A 62 1.84 2.42 20.51
C GLN A 62 2.99 1.60 19.91
N GLN A 63 2.75 0.32 19.66
CA GLN A 63 3.74 -0.62 19.15
C GLN A 63 3.08 -1.72 18.33
N THR A 64 3.85 -2.30 17.42
CA THR A 64 3.36 -3.36 16.54
C THR A 64 3.13 -4.65 17.32
N GLN A 65 1.90 -5.16 17.28
CA GLN A 65 1.48 -6.36 18.00
C GLN A 65 0.40 -7.14 17.23
N LEU A 66 0.25 -8.39 17.61
CA LEU A 66 -0.84 -9.26 17.17
C LEU A 66 -1.93 -9.28 18.23
N TYR A 67 -3.19 -9.41 17.80
CA TYR A 67 -4.35 -9.52 18.68
C TYR A 67 -5.24 -10.68 18.24
N THR A 68 -5.85 -11.34 19.21
CA THR A 68 -6.92 -12.32 18.99
C THR A 68 -7.94 -12.23 20.12
N CYS A 69 -9.19 -12.58 19.83
CA CYS A 69 -10.27 -12.66 20.81
C CYS A 69 -10.67 -14.12 21.01
N ARG A 70 -10.74 -14.54 22.26
CA ARG A 70 -11.35 -15.81 22.66
C ARG A 70 -12.80 -15.59 23.03
N ILE A 71 -13.69 -16.38 22.45
CA ILE A 71 -15.11 -16.41 22.75
C ILE A 71 -15.43 -17.74 23.42
N ASN A 72 -16.09 -17.70 24.56
CA ASN A 72 -16.51 -18.90 25.28
C ASN A 72 -18.01 -18.86 25.53
N ASP A 73 -18.63 -20.03 25.61
CA ASP A 73 -20.03 -20.17 26.04
C ASP A 73 -20.13 -20.63 27.50
N LEU A 74 -21.35 -20.81 28.00
CA LEU A 74 -21.58 -21.26 29.39
C LEU A 74 -21.14 -22.72 29.63
N TYR A 75 -20.94 -23.49 28.57
CA TYR A 75 -20.48 -24.88 28.61
C TYR A 75 -18.96 -25.00 28.46
N LYS A 76 -18.23 -23.86 28.50
CA LYS A 76 -16.77 -23.77 28.34
C LYS A 76 -16.26 -24.23 26.96
N ASN A 77 -17.12 -24.28 25.94
CA ASN A 77 -16.62 -24.34 24.57
C ASN A 77 -15.91 -23.03 24.25
N ALA A 78 -14.81 -23.10 23.52
CA ALA A 78 -14.00 -21.93 23.21
C ALA A 78 -13.63 -21.91 21.73
N VAL A 79 -13.77 -20.74 21.10
CA VAL A 79 -13.26 -20.45 19.76
C VAL A 79 -12.42 -19.19 19.82
N PHE A 80 -11.44 -19.07 18.91
CA PHE A 80 -10.60 -17.90 18.77
C PHE A 80 -10.88 -17.23 17.42
N THR A 81 -10.78 -15.91 17.38
CA THR A 81 -10.70 -15.18 16.11
C THR A 81 -9.37 -15.45 15.44
N ASP A 82 -9.30 -15.11 14.15
CA ASP A 82 -8.02 -15.00 13.47
C ASP A 82 -7.12 -13.99 14.18
N TRP A 83 -5.82 -14.21 14.07
CA TRP A 83 -4.84 -13.26 14.55
C TRP A 83 -4.77 -12.07 13.60
N VAL A 84 -4.91 -10.86 14.15
CA VAL A 84 -4.77 -9.63 13.39
C VAL A 84 -3.54 -8.87 13.82
N LYS A 85 -2.85 -8.26 12.86
CA LYS A 85 -1.68 -7.42 13.13
C LYS A 85 -2.10 -5.96 13.16
N VAL A 86 -1.76 -5.28 14.25
CA VAL A 86 -1.76 -3.81 14.30
C VAL A 86 -0.32 -3.37 14.10
N GLU A 87 -0.01 -2.91 12.90
CA GLU A 87 1.30 -2.37 12.54
C GLU A 87 1.35 -0.87 12.82
N VAL A 88 2.40 -0.44 13.52
CA VAL A 88 2.56 0.94 14.00
C VAL A 88 3.74 1.62 13.32
N HIS A 89 3.45 2.73 12.64
CA HIS A 89 4.45 3.61 12.02
C HIS A 89 4.87 4.69 13.02
N GLN A 90 6.13 4.67 13.44
CA GLN A 90 6.65 5.60 14.45
C GLN A 90 6.87 7.02 13.91
N CYS A 91 7.27 7.12 12.64
CA CYS A 91 7.52 8.39 11.97
C CYS A 91 6.61 8.47 10.73
N VAL A 92 5.63 9.36 10.78
CA VAL A 92 4.74 9.66 9.65
C VAL A 92 4.77 11.17 9.41
N ALA A 93 4.62 11.60 8.15
CA ALA A 93 4.56 13.01 7.80
C ALA A 93 3.45 13.74 8.57
N ARG A 94 3.67 15.03 8.87
CA ARG A 94 2.66 15.86 9.54
C ARG A 94 1.38 15.91 8.71
N GLY A 95 0.23 15.88 9.38
CA GLY A 95 -1.08 15.91 8.72
C GLY A 95 -1.61 14.54 8.28
N LEU A 96 -0.90 13.44 8.60
CA LEU A 96 -1.37 12.08 8.38
C LEU A 96 -1.77 11.38 9.70
N PRO A 97 -2.87 10.59 9.71
CA PRO A 97 -3.84 10.49 8.63
C PRO A 97 -4.65 11.81 8.48
N PRO A 98 -5.36 12.01 7.36
CA PRO A 98 -6.26 13.15 7.18
C PRO A 98 -7.30 13.26 8.31
N GLN A 99 -7.78 14.48 8.61
CA GLN A 99 -8.68 14.76 9.74
C GLN A 99 -10.01 13.97 9.75
N LEU A 100 -10.41 13.38 8.63
CA LEU A 100 -11.65 12.60 8.48
C LEU A 100 -11.40 11.23 7.82
N TRP A 101 -10.21 10.67 8.06
CA TRP A 101 -9.81 9.39 7.53
C TRP A 101 -10.74 8.25 7.97
N GLN A 102 -11.27 7.48 7.01
CA GLN A 102 -12.20 6.38 7.26
C GLN A 102 -11.51 5.01 7.22
N GLY A 103 -10.19 5.00 7.01
CA GLY A 103 -9.38 3.79 6.98
C GLY A 103 -8.96 3.36 5.57
N GLU A 104 -9.25 4.15 4.55
CA GLU A 104 -8.73 3.98 3.19
C GLU A 104 -7.19 4.02 3.14
N PRO A 105 -6.55 3.44 2.12
CA PRO A 105 -5.09 3.42 2.05
C PRO A 105 -4.48 4.82 1.90
N VAL A 106 -3.44 5.12 2.67
CA VAL A 106 -2.67 6.36 2.54
C VAL A 106 -1.19 6.03 2.47
N ILE A 107 -0.53 6.39 1.36
CA ILE A 107 0.90 6.15 1.18
C ILE A 107 1.70 6.96 2.20
N VAL A 108 2.54 6.28 2.97
CA VAL A 108 3.48 6.89 3.93
C VAL A 108 4.94 6.73 3.50
N LEU A 109 5.21 5.81 2.56
CA LEU A 109 6.53 5.61 1.96
C LEU A 109 6.37 5.30 0.48
N ASN A 110 6.94 6.17 -0.35
CA ASN A 110 7.11 5.95 -1.78
C ASN A 110 8.42 5.21 -2.07
N PRO A 111 8.50 4.44 -3.17
CA PRO A 111 9.77 3.91 -3.63
C PRO A 111 10.69 5.03 -4.14
N SER A 112 12.00 4.76 -4.19
CA SER A 112 13.03 5.72 -4.60
C SER A 112 13.72 5.30 -5.89
N GLU A 113 14.12 6.28 -6.71
CA GLU A 113 14.86 6.05 -7.95
C GLU A 113 16.20 5.38 -7.65
N GLN A 114 16.58 4.41 -8.48
CA GLN A 114 17.83 3.66 -8.32
C GLN A 114 18.47 3.38 -9.66
N ARG A 115 19.80 3.48 -9.68
CA ARG A 115 20.64 2.91 -10.74
C ARG A 115 21.30 1.67 -10.17
N VAL A 116 21.01 0.52 -10.76
CA VAL A 116 21.48 -0.79 -10.26
C VAL A 116 22.35 -1.44 -11.33
N GLU A 117 23.42 -2.09 -10.91
CA GLU A 117 24.26 -2.84 -11.83
C GLU A 117 23.64 -4.18 -12.19
N VAL A 118 23.87 -4.64 -13.42
CA VAL A 118 23.44 -5.97 -13.84
C VAL A 118 23.96 -7.04 -12.86
N GLY A 119 23.07 -7.94 -12.45
CA GLY A 119 23.35 -9.03 -11.52
C GLY A 119 23.31 -8.65 -10.03
N LYS A 120 23.29 -7.35 -9.69
CA LYS A 120 23.09 -6.88 -8.31
C LYS A 120 21.61 -6.92 -7.91
N PRO A 121 21.30 -6.93 -6.60
CA PRO A 121 19.92 -6.91 -6.16
C PRO A 121 19.27 -5.52 -6.32
N LEU A 122 18.02 -5.49 -6.79
CA LEU A 122 17.14 -4.33 -6.73
C LEU A 122 16.15 -4.52 -5.56
N GLN A 123 16.05 -3.50 -4.71
CA GLN A 123 15.06 -3.46 -3.64
C GLN A 123 14.24 -2.18 -3.72
N LEU A 124 12.93 -2.32 -3.95
CA LEU A 124 11.98 -1.22 -3.82
C LEU A 124 11.07 -1.48 -2.62
N GLN A 125 10.60 -0.39 -2.02
CA GLN A 125 9.71 -0.46 -0.87
C GLN A 125 8.59 0.58 -1.00
N CYS A 126 7.38 0.15 -0.69
CA CYS A 126 6.22 1.01 -0.47
C CYS A 126 5.63 0.67 0.90
N ALA A 127 5.04 1.67 1.55
CA ALA A 127 4.26 1.45 2.76
C ALA A 127 3.05 2.39 2.78
N ALA A 128 1.94 1.86 3.27
CA ALA A 128 0.69 2.58 3.42
C ALA A 128 0.07 2.32 4.80
N MET A 129 -0.63 3.33 5.29
CA MET A 129 -1.58 3.21 6.39
C MET A 129 -2.95 2.75 5.86
N GLY A 130 -3.77 2.15 6.72
CA GLY A 130 -5.09 1.61 6.38
C GLY A 130 -5.74 0.88 7.55
N VAL A 131 -7.07 1.01 7.66
CA VAL A 131 -7.93 0.18 8.52
C VAL A 131 -9.12 -0.30 7.68
N PRO A 132 -9.12 -1.54 7.13
CA PRO A 132 -8.13 -2.61 7.30
C PRO A 132 -6.72 -2.30 6.75
N ALA A 133 -5.71 -3.02 7.24
CA ALA A 133 -4.34 -2.93 6.75
C ALA A 133 -4.31 -3.19 5.23
N PRO A 134 -3.63 -2.35 4.43
CA PRO A 134 -3.64 -2.50 2.98
C PRO A 134 -2.90 -3.76 2.53
N SER A 135 -3.40 -4.38 1.46
CA SER A 135 -2.65 -5.29 0.60
C SER A 135 -1.83 -4.48 -0.41
N TYR A 136 -0.82 -5.09 -1.03
CA TYR A 136 0.10 -4.42 -1.94
C TYR A 136 0.16 -5.16 -3.27
N GLN A 137 0.43 -4.45 -4.35
CA GLN A 137 0.69 -5.02 -5.66
C GLN A 137 1.63 -4.12 -6.47
N TRP A 138 2.71 -4.69 -7.00
CA TRP A 138 3.67 -3.95 -7.82
C TRP A 138 3.36 -4.03 -9.32
N TYR A 139 3.73 -2.95 -10.01
CA TYR A 139 3.60 -2.78 -11.44
C TYR A 139 4.91 -2.28 -12.04
N ARG A 140 5.19 -2.68 -13.28
CA ARG A 140 6.32 -2.21 -14.09
C ARG A 140 5.85 -1.85 -15.48
N ASN A 141 6.07 -0.60 -15.89
CA ASN A 141 5.65 -0.07 -17.19
C ASN A 141 4.14 -0.32 -17.43
N GLY A 142 3.32 -0.09 -16.40
CA GLY A 142 1.87 -0.33 -16.42
C GLY A 142 1.44 -1.80 -16.28
N ASN A 143 2.36 -2.77 -16.37
CA ASN A 143 2.04 -4.19 -16.29
C ASN A 143 2.12 -4.71 -14.86
N LEU A 144 1.18 -5.59 -14.51
CA LEU A 144 1.16 -6.31 -13.24
C LEU A 144 2.42 -7.18 -13.10
N LEU A 145 3.14 -7.04 -11.98
CA LEU A 145 4.17 -7.99 -11.61
C LEU A 145 3.56 -9.12 -10.79
N GLU A 146 3.32 -10.26 -11.44
CA GLU A 146 2.70 -11.41 -10.78
C GLU A 146 3.46 -11.82 -9.51
N HIS A 147 2.68 -12.15 -8.47
CA HIS A 147 3.17 -12.57 -7.16
C HIS A 147 4.00 -11.53 -6.39
N GLN A 148 4.14 -10.30 -6.91
CA GLN A 148 4.79 -9.20 -6.20
C GLN A 148 3.77 -8.42 -5.38
N ASN A 149 3.27 -9.06 -4.32
CA ASN A 149 2.16 -8.56 -3.49
C ASN A 149 2.58 -8.12 -2.07
N ARG A 150 3.86 -7.78 -1.90
CA ARG A 150 4.46 -7.40 -0.62
C ARG A 150 4.86 -5.93 -0.63
N LYS A 151 4.99 -5.34 0.56
CA LYS A 151 5.56 -3.99 0.76
C LYS A 151 6.93 -3.79 0.12
N LYS A 152 7.72 -4.87 0.02
CA LYS A 152 9.05 -4.86 -0.59
C LYS A 152 9.04 -5.71 -1.85
N LEU A 153 9.49 -5.11 -2.95
CA LEU A 153 9.84 -5.81 -4.17
C LEU A 153 11.34 -6.12 -4.11
N TRP A 154 11.69 -7.38 -4.33
CA TRP A 154 13.08 -7.85 -4.34
C TRP A 154 13.38 -8.61 -5.61
N ILE A 155 14.30 -8.09 -6.41
CA ILE A 155 14.86 -8.79 -7.57
C ILE A 155 16.30 -9.13 -7.22
N ALA A 156 16.59 -10.40 -6.96
CA ALA A 156 17.90 -10.84 -6.46
C ALA A 156 19.05 -10.58 -7.45
N HIS A 157 18.76 -10.74 -8.75
CA HIS A 157 19.72 -10.58 -9.84
C HIS A 157 19.08 -9.74 -10.94
N ALA A 158 19.28 -8.42 -10.86
CA ALA A 158 18.72 -7.45 -11.78
C ALA A 158 19.22 -7.68 -13.22
N LYS A 159 18.30 -7.69 -14.19
CA LYS A 159 18.62 -7.75 -15.62
C LYS A 159 18.29 -6.42 -16.28
N VAL A 160 18.90 -6.13 -17.43
CA VAL A 160 18.59 -4.90 -18.19
C VAL A 160 17.09 -4.79 -18.50
N SER A 161 16.42 -5.92 -18.78
CA SER A 161 14.97 -6.02 -18.99
C SER A 161 14.13 -5.67 -17.76
N ASP A 162 14.73 -5.59 -16.58
CA ASP A 162 14.05 -5.15 -15.36
C ASP A 162 14.06 -3.63 -15.20
N SER A 163 14.70 -2.89 -16.10
CA SER A 163 14.59 -1.42 -16.14
C SER A 163 13.17 -0.99 -16.49
N GLY A 164 12.78 0.18 -15.99
CA GLY A 164 11.49 0.78 -16.30
C GLY A 164 10.92 1.56 -15.13
N THR A 165 9.67 1.98 -15.31
CA THR A 165 8.93 2.76 -14.34
C THR A 165 8.13 1.82 -13.43
N TYR A 166 8.37 1.90 -12.13
CA TYR A 166 7.73 1.08 -11.11
C TYR A 166 6.70 1.87 -10.32
N LEU A 167 5.60 1.21 -9.98
CA LEU A 167 4.51 1.71 -9.14
C LEU A 167 4.07 0.63 -8.17
N CYS A 168 3.57 1.02 -7.00
CA CYS A 168 2.94 0.12 -6.03
C CYS A 168 1.53 0.63 -5.74
N CYS A 169 0.54 -0.26 -5.86
CA CYS A 169 -0.83 -0.03 -5.43
C CYS A 169 -1.01 -0.61 -4.02
N ALA A 170 -1.52 0.20 -3.10
CA ALA A 170 -1.99 -0.24 -1.79
C ALA A 170 -3.52 -0.23 -1.75
N SER A 171 -4.17 -1.35 -1.41
CA SER A 171 -5.63 -1.48 -1.46
C SER A 171 -6.22 -2.12 -0.21
N ASN A 172 -7.44 -1.73 0.16
CA ASN A 172 -8.27 -2.40 1.17
C ASN A 172 -9.76 -2.28 0.81
N SER A 173 -10.65 -2.67 1.72
CA SER A 173 -12.10 -2.63 1.51
C SER A 173 -12.68 -1.22 1.33
N HIS A 174 -11.94 -0.17 1.65
CA HIS A 174 -12.35 1.24 1.52
C HIS A 174 -11.78 1.92 0.27
N GLY A 175 -10.92 1.25 -0.50
CA GLY A 175 -10.37 1.78 -1.75
C GLY A 175 -8.90 1.44 -1.97
N GLU A 176 -8.27 2.21 -2.84
CA GLU A 176 -6.85 2.05 -3.21
C GLU A 176 -6.12 3.39 -3.30
N HIS A 177 -4.80 3.34 -3.16
CA HIS A 177 -3.90 4.49 -3.31
C HIS A 177 -2.59 4.02 -3.94
N TRP A 178 -2.15 4.73 -4.96
CA TRP A 178 -0.93 4.47 -5.72
C TRP A 178 0.25 5.28 -5.22
N THR A 179 1.45 4.70 -5.23
CA THR A 179 2.68 5.45 -5.01
C THR A 179 2.98 6.36 -6.20
N ASN A 180 3.94 7.27 -6.01
CA ASN A 180 4.59 7.94 -7.13
C ASN A 180 5.29 6.91 -8.04
N ALA A 181 5.29 7.21 -9.34
CA ALA A 181 6.07 6.48 -10.33
C ALA A 181 7.56 6.71 -10.10
N VAL A 182 8.36 5.65 -10.25
CA VAL A 182 9.80 5.72 -10.02
C VAL A 182 10.56 5.01 -11.13
N ASP A 183 11.56 5.68 -11.69
CA ASP A 183 12.35 5.12 -12.78
C ASP A 183 13.57 4.36 -12.24
N ILE A 184 13.69 3.11 -12.68
CA ILE A 184 14.80 2.23 -12.34
C ILE A 184 15.61 1.93 -13.59
N HIS A 185 16.90 2.19 -13.49
CA HIS A 185 17.84 1.94 -14.57
C HIS A 185 18.80 0.82 -14.18
N ILE A 186 18.80 -0.27 -14.94
CA ILE A 186 19.74 -1.37 -14.78
C ILE A 186 20.72 -1.39 -15.96
N GLY A 187 22.00 -1.19 -15.65
CA GLY A 187 23.06 -1.14 -16.65
C GLY A 187 24.36 -1.78 -16.15
N GLU A 188 25.34 -1.93 -17.04
CA GLU A 188 26.68 -2.31 -16.63
C GLU A 188 27.37 -1.12 -15.94
N GLN A 189 28.28 -1.37 -14.99
CA GLN A 189 29.18 -0.31 -14.55
C GLN A 189 30.00 0.12 -15.78
N SER A 190 29.86 1.38 -16.19
CA SER A 190 30.97 2.03 -16.88
C SER A 190 32.10 2.10 -15.86
N GLN A 191 33.09 1.20 -15.95
CA GLN A 191 34.39 1.45 -15.33
C GLN A 191 34.79 2.88 -15.71
N PRO A 192 35.30 3.72 -14.79
CA PRO A 192 36.00 4.91 -15.23
C PRO A 192 37.21 4.41 -16.02
N MET A 193 37.07 4.35 -17.34
CA MET A 193 38.18 4.07 -18.22
C MET A 193 39.23 5.12 -17.91
N ALA A 194 40.43 4.64 -17.62
CA ALA A 194 41.59 5.46 -17.32
C ALA A 194 41.63 6.71 -18.21
N ALA A 195 41.93 7.86 -17.61
CA ALA A 195 42.15 9.11 -18.31
C ALA A 195 43.10 8.88 -19.50
N GLY A 196 42.56 8.91 -20.73
CA GLY A 196 43.37 8.67 -21.91
C GLY A 196 42.54 8.27 -23.13
N LEU A 197 42.21 9.29 -23.94
CA LEU A 197 41.84 9.20 -25.35
C LEU A 197 40.64 8.29 -25.73
N GLN A 198 39.47 8.91 -25.95
CA GLN A 198 38.78 8.75 -27.23
C GLN A 198 37.78 9.90 -27.46
N LEU A 199 38.16 10.82 -28.33
CA LEU A 199 37.33 11.87 -28.89
C LEU A 199 36.52 11.25 -30.04
N CYS A 200 35.42 10.53 -29.79
CA CYS A 200 34.48 10.17 -30.88
C CYS A 200 33.11 9.68 -30.40
N LEU A 201 32.06 10.41 -30.83
CA LEU A 201 30.67 10.02 -31.03
C LEU A 201 30.08 8.95 -30.09
N LEU A 202 29.55 9.39 -28.95
CA LEU A 202 28.27 8.89 -28.46
C LEU A 202 27.43 10.11 -28.12
N VAL A 203 26.57 10.48 -29.07
CA VAL A 203 25.44 11.37 -28.80
C VAL A 203 24.68 10.71 -27.67
N PHE A 204 24.83 11.21 -26.46
CA PHE A 204 23.87 10.93 -25.41
C PHE A 204 22.54 11.50 -25.93
N LEU A 205 21.67 10.63 -26.45
CA LEU A 205 20.25 10.92 -26.56
C LEU A 205 19.72 10.96 -25.12
N LEU A 206 20.05 12.02 -24.39
CA LEU A 206 19.28 12.41 -23.23
C LEU A 206 17.93 12.83 -23.78
N ALA A 207 16.87 12.10 -23.45
CA ALA A 207 15.53 12.62 -23.60
C ALA A 207 15.44 13.87 -22.70
N THR A 208 15.62 15.05 -23.28
CA THR A 208 15.71 16.34 -22.56
C THR A 208 14.34 16.92 -22.22
N GLY A 209 13.24 16.25 -22.59
CA GLY A 209 11.88 16.75 -22.42
C GLY A 209 10.94 15.70 -21.85
N LYS A 210 9.99 16.16 -21.02
CA LYS A 210 8.82 15.38 -20.63
C LYS A 210 7.72 15.65 -21.66
N ILE A 211 7.09 14.63 -22.22
CA ILE A 211 5.96 14.79 -23.15
C ILE A 211 4.74 14.12 -22.52
N ALA A 212 3.60 14.81 -22.52
CA ALA A 212 2.32 14.26 -22.11
C ALA A 212 1.37 14.17 -23.32
N LEU A 213 0.85 12.99 -23.60
CA LEU A 213 -0.18 12.78 -24.62
C LEU A 213 -1.55 12.70 -23.94
N LEU A 214 -2.41 13.68 -24.20
CA LEU A 214 -3.80 13.67 -23.76
C LEU A 214 -4.65 13.07 -24.87
N VAL A 215 -5.24 11.91 -24.61
CA VAL A 215 -6.21 11.27 -25.51
C VAL A 215 -7.55 11.24 -24.81
N GLY A 216 -8.56 11.82 -25.44
CA GLY A 216 -9.90 11.92 -24.86
C GLY A 216 -10.94 12.12 -25.96
N ASN A 217 -12.19 11.86 -25.64
CA ASN A 217 -13.30 12.06 -26.56
C ASN A 217 -14.27 13.06 -25.90
N ASN A 218 -14.50 14.21 -26.53
CA ASN A 218 -15.30 15.28 -25.93
C ASN A 218 -16.80 14.95 -25.84
N HIS A 219 -17.25 13.82 -26.41
CA HIS A 219 -18.64 13.37 -26.32
C HIS A 219 -19.01 12.61 -25.04
N TYR A 220 -18.07 12.43 -24.09
CA TYR A 220 -18.32 11.68 -22.86
C TYR A 220 -19.31 12.32 -21.86
N GLN A 221 -19.80 13.53 -22.11
CA GLN A 221 -20.69 14.27 -21.20
C GLN A 221 -21.99 13.50 -20.82
N HIS A 222 -22.36 12.43 -21.53
CA HIS A 222 -23.65 11.74 -21.35
C HIS A 222 -23.53 10.20 -21.16
N HIS A 223 -22.36 9.65 -20.84
CA HIS A 223 -22.21 8.20 -20.72
C HIS A 223 -22.59 7.68 -19.31
N PRO A 224 -23.62 6.84 -19.15
CA PRO A 224 -24.28 6.56 -17.86
C PRO A 224 -23.45 5.81 -16.80
N ASN A 225 -22.20 5.43 -17.10
CA ASN A 225 -21.35 4.62 -16.22
C ASN A 225 -19.89 5.14 -16.14
N LEU A 226 -19.59 6.34 -16.65
CA LEU A 226 -18.24 6.91 -16.54
C LEU A 226 -18.12 7.68 -15.22
N MET A 227 -17.28 7.21 -14.30
CA MET A 227 -16.88 7.92 -13.07
C MET A 227 -15.55 8.68 -13.24
N ALA A 228 -15.27 9.18 -14.45
CA ALA A 228 -14.10 10.04 -14.65
C ALA A 228 -14.42 11.44 -14.11
N PRO A 229 -13.58 12.02 -13.24
CA PRO A 229 -13.72 13.43 -12.86
C PRO A 229 -13.68 14.26 -14.15
N VAL A 230 -14.67 15.12 -14.35
CA VAL A 230 -14.64 16.12 -15.42
C VAL A 230 -13.66 17.21 -15.02
N THR A 231 -12.37 16.87 -14.93
CA THR A 231 -11.34 17.89 -14.98
C THR A 231 -11.30 18.35 -16.42
N ASP A 232 -11.49 19.64 -16.66
CA ASP A 232 -11.39 20.21 -17.98
C ASP A 232 -10.02 19.81 -18.56
N VAL A 233 -10.02 19.21 -19.76
CA VAL A 233 -8.77 18.79 -20.41
C VAL A 233 -7.84 20.00 -20.58
N PHE A 234 -8.42 21.19 -20.68
CA PHE A 234 -7.69 22.45 -20.64
C PHE A 234 -6.96 22.66 -19.31
N GLU A 235 -7.62 22.51 -18.16
CA GLU A 235 -6.97 22.63 -16.84
C GLU A 235 -5.87 21.59 -16.64
N LEU A 236 -6.09 20.35 -17.08
CA LEU A 236 -5.09 19.29 -17.02
C LEU A 236 -3.88 19.61 -17.90
N SER A 237 -4.10 20.14 -19.11
CA SER A 237 -3.01 20.56 -20.00
C SER A 237 -2.17 21.67 -19.37
N LEU A 238 -2.81 22.68 -18.76
CA LEU A 238 -2.13 23.78 -18.09
C LEU A 238 -1.28 23.29 -16.90
N LEU A 239 -1.80 22.34 -16.11
CA LEU A 239 -1.08 21.78 -14.97
C LEU A 239 0.13 20.97 -15.43
N LEU A 240 0.00 20.20 -16.51
CA LEU A 240 1.11 19.45 -17.11
C LEU A 240 2.20 20.39 -17.67
N GLU A 241 1.81 21.48 -18.33
CA GLU A 241 2.75 22.50 -18.79
C GLU A 241 3.50 23.17 -17.63
N GLN A 242 2.81 23.48 -16.52
CA GLN A 242 3.44 24.00 -15.29
C GLN A 242 4.45 23.01 -14.67
N LEU A 243 4.26 21.71 -14.88
CA LEU A 243 5.18 20.66 -14.44
C LEU A 243 6.33 20.39 -15.43
N GLY A 244 6.41 21.18 -16.51
CA GLY A 244 7.46 21.13 -17.51
C GLY A 244 7.26 20.06 -18.58
N PHE A 245 6.01 19.63 -18.82
CA PHE A 245 5.68 18.75 -19.94
C PHE A 245 5.38 19.56 -21.20
N GLN A 246 5.81 19.06 -22.36
CA GLN A 246 5.19 19.41 -23.64
C GLN A 246 3.92 18.58 -23.80
N VAL A 247 2.77 19.24 -23.93
CA VAL A 247 1.48 18.57 -24.02
C VAL A 247 1.07 18.44 -25.49
N VAL A 248 0.74 17.23 -25.91
CA VAL A 248 0.11 16.94 -27.20
C VAL A 248 -1.30 16.45 -26.91
N SER A 249 -2.31 17.11 -27.47
CA SER A 249 -3.71 16.79 -27.23
C SER A 249 -4.36 16.25 -28.49
N LEU A 250 -4.88 15.04 -28.41
CA LEU A 250 -5.69 14.36 -29.42
C LEU A 250 -7.08 14.18 -28.82
N LEU A 251 -7.88 15.24 -28.89
CA LEU A 251 -9.28 15.22 -28.49
C LEU A 251 -10.15 15.21 -29.74
N ASP A 252 -11.13 14.31 -29.75
CA ASP A 252 -12.20 14.26 -30.76
C ASP A 252 -13.26 15.33 -30.53
#